data_AF-X6N0U9-F1
#
_entry.id   AF-X6N0U9-F1
#
_cell.length_a   1.000
_cell.length_b   1.000
_cell.length_c   1.000
_cell.angle_alpha   90.00
_cell.angle_beta   90.00
_cell.angle_gamma   90.00
#
_symmetry.space_group_name_H-M   'P 1'
#
loop_
_entity.id
_entity.type
_entity.pdbx_description
1 polymer ?
#
loop_
_entity_poly.entity_id
_entity_poly.type
_entity_poly.pdbx_seq_one_letter_code
_entity_poly.pdbx_strand_id
1 'polypeptide(L)'
;MCDSKKKKQKCKKKKGIKRTLLWIGISAYQAYKPSGVSEELKNIKNKIRHGLIPEEIDKLERNEEIPQQGVDPKALLRQMQEWSNFEMAKWDGNKKIVSGAVYHGGKDLQQCMNEAYGLFSLSNPLHPDLFPYVRKMEAEIIAMSVSYFHGDPRQQCGL
;
A
#
# COMPACT_ATOMS: atom_id res chain seq x y z
N MET A 1 29.96 58.45 5.13
CA MET A 1 30.04 57.11 5.77
C MET A 1 29.92 56.04 4.69
N CYS A 2 31.01 55.65 4.03
CA CYS A 2 31.91 54.55 4.40
C CYS A 2 31.28 53.14 4.39
N ASP A 3 31.22 52.56 3.20
CA ASP A 3 31.89 51.30 2.84
C ASP A 3 31.54 50.02 3.64
N SER A 4 30.45 49.34 3.26
CA SER A 4 30.21 47.92 3.59
C SER A 4 30.47 46.97 2.41
N LYS A 5 30.98 47.50 1.28
CA LYS A 5 31.35 46.73 0.08
C LYS A 5 32.70 46.01 0.18
N LYS A 6 33.31 45.97 1.37
CA LYS A 6 34.60 45.30 1.63
C LYS A 6 34.47 44.33 2.81
N LYS A 7 34.19 43.06 2.51
CA LYS A 7 34.65 41.85 3.25
C LYS A 7 33.77 40.65 2.90
N LYS A 8 33.91 40.16 1.66
CA LYS A 8 33.87 38.72 1.30
C LYS A 8 34.32 38.53 -0.15
N GLN A 9 35.24 39.40 -0.60
CA GLN A 9 36.04 39.14 -1.78
C GLN A 9 37.26 38.34 -1.32
N LYS A 10 37.54 37.24 -2.03
CA LYS A 10 38.73 36.38 -1.91
C LYS A 10 38.67 35.28 -0.84
N CYS A 11 37.71 34.37 -0.99
CA CYS A 11 38.06 32.95 -0.89
C CYS A 11 37.53 32.19 -2.12
N LYS A 12 37.88 32.69 -3.32
CA LYS A 12 37.99 31.81 -4.49
C LYS A 12 39.16 30.88 -4.18
N LYS A 13 38.94 29.83 -3.37
CA LYS A 13 39.86 28.68 -3.29
C LYS A 13 40.10 28.31 -4.74
N LYS A 14 41.31 28.53 -5.23
CA LYS A 14 41.77 28.07 -6.55
C LYS A 14 41.37 26.60 -6.61
N LYS A 15 40.24 26.27 -7.23
CA LYS A 15 39.86 24.89 -7.49
C LYS A 15 40.97 24.43 -8.42
N GLY A 16 41.93 23.68 -7.88
CA GLY A 16 43.10 23.25 -8.65
C GLY A 16 42.64 22.61 -9.94
N ILE A 17 43.44 22.71 -11.00
CA ILE A 17 43.13 22.20 -12.34
C ILE A 17 42.55 20.77 -12.28
N LYS A 18 43.06 19.93 -11.39
CA LYS A 18 42.54 18.58 -11.12
C LYS A 18 41.06 18.55 -10.70
N ARG A 19 40.61 19.45 -9.83
CA ARG A 19 39.21 19.57 -9.39
C ARG A 19 38.29 20.09 -10.50
N THR A 20 38.79 21.01 -11.33
CA THR A 20 38.05 21.53 -12.48
C THR A 20 37.91 20.47 -13.56
N LEU A 21 38.97 19.72 -13.88
CA LEU A 21 38.94 18.60 -14.82
C LEU A 21 38.04 17.45 -14.32
N LEU A 22 38.09 17.13 -13.02
CA LEU A 22 37.19 16.15 -12.41
C LEU A 22 35.72 16.59 -12.54
N TRP A 23 35.43 17.87 -12.30
CA TRP A 23 34.07 18.41 -12.42
C TRP A 23 33.58 18.44 -13.87
N ILE A 24 34.44 18.80 -14.82
CA ILE A 24 34.13 18.73 -16.26
C ILE A 24 33.88 17.28 -16.67
N GLY A 25 34.71 16.34 -16.21
CA GLY A 25 34.56 14.90 -16.49
C GLY A 25 33.27 14.32 -15.91
N ILE A 26 32.92 14.67 -14.67
CA ILE A 26 31.64 14.27 -14.05
C ILE A 26 30.46 14.89 -14.79
N SER A 27 30.54 16.16 -15.18
CA SER A 27 29.46 16.85 -15.90
C SER A 27 29.29 16.28 -17.31
N ALA A 28 30.38 15.97 -18.00
CA ALA A 28 30.37 15.31 -19.31
C ALA A 28 29.84 13.87 -19.20
N TYR A 29 30.20 13.12 -18.16
CA TYR A 29 29.64 11.79 -17.90
C TYR A 29 28.15 11.84 -17.56
N GLN A 30 27.71 12.81 -16.76
CA GLN A 30 26.30 13.04 -16.46
C GLN A 30 25.50 13.44 -17.71
N ALA A 31 26.08 14.23 -18.61
CA ALA A 31 25.48 14.58 -19.90
C ALA A 31 25.52 13.44 -20.93
N TYR A 32 26.54 12.57 -20.86
CA TYR A 32 26.70 11.37 -21.68
C TYR A 32 25.84 10.20 -21.19
N LYS A 33 25.20 10.33 -20.01
CA LYS A 33 24.28 9.31 -19.49
C LYS A 33 23.29 8.95 -20.60
N PRO A 34 23.32 7.70 -21.12
CA PRO A 34 22.59 7.36 -22.33
C PRO A 34 21.09 7.55 -22.08
N SER A 35 20.47 8.43 -22.86
CA SER A 35 19.04 8.76 -22.81
C SER A 35 18.14 7.53 -23.03
N GLY A 36 18.67 6.51 -23.72
CA GLY A 36 17.99 5.24 -23.96
C GLY A 36 17.57 4.52 -22.68
N VAL A 37 18.44 4.46 -21.66
CA VAL A 37 18.14 3.77 -20.40
C VAL A 37 17.01 4.47 -19.64
N SER A 38 17.02 5.81 -19.61
CA SER A 38 15.93 6.56 -18.96
C SER A 38 14.59 6.43 -19.67
N GLU A 39 14.59 6.33 -20.99
CA GLU A 39 13.37 6.20 -21.78
C GLU A 39 12.80 4.78 -21.72
N GLU A 40 13.66 3.76 -21.74
CA GLU A 40 13.27 2.38 -21.49
C GLU A 40 12.67 2.20 -20.09
N LEU A 41 13.28 2.81 -19.05
CA LEU A 41 12.74 2.79 -17.70
C LEU A 41 11.35 3.44 -17.62
N LYS A 42 11.12 4.56 -18.33
CA LYS A 42 9.78 5.17 -18.42
C LYS A 42 8.80 4.25 -19.13
N ASN A 43 9.21 3.62 -20.23
CA ASN A 43 8.35 2.72 -21.00
C ASN A 43 7.97 1.48 -20.19
N ILE A 44 8.92 0.87 -19.47
CA ILE A 44 8.67 -0.24 -18.55
C ILE A 44 7.72 0.21 -17.44
N LYS A 45 7.97 1.37 -16.83
CA LYS A 45 7.11 1.92 -15.78
C LYS A 45 5.68 2.14 -16.28
N ASN A 46 5.51 2.68 -17.49
CA ASN A 46 4.19 2.89 -18.09
C ASN A 46 3.50 1.55 -18.39
N LYS A 47 4.20 0.57 -18.98
CA LYS A 47 3.66 -0.77 -19.22
C LYS A 47 3.19 -1.45 -17.94
N ILE A 48 4.00 -1.37 -16.87
CA ILE A 48 3.61 -1.91 -15.56
C ILE A 48 2.39 -1.15 -15.02
N ARG A 49 2.39 0.18 -15.08
CA ARG A 49 1.26 1.00 -14.61
C ARG A 49 -0.03 0.61 -15.31
N HIS A 50 -0.03 0.55 -16.65
CA HIS A 50 -1.21 0.17 -17.43
C HIS A 50 -1.63 -1.30 -17.24
N GLY A 51 -0.69 -2.18 -16.89
CA GLY A 51 -0.98 -3.59 -16.57
C GLY A 51 -1.60 -3.80 -15.19
N LEU A 52 -1.33 -2.90 -14.23
CA LEU A 52 -1.78 -3.01 -12.84
C LEU A 52 -2.99 -2.12 -12.53
N ILE A 53 -3.02 -0.92 -13.08
CA ILE A 53 -4.03 0.10 -12.79
C ILE A 53 -4.89 0.28 -14.05
N PRO A 54 -6.19 -0.08 -14.02
CA PRO A 54 -7.12 0.23 -15.09
C PRO A 54 -7.17 1.73 -15.36
N GLU A 55 -7.29 2.12 -16.64
CA GLU A 55 -7.36 3.54 -16.99
C GLU A 55 -8.53 4.27 -16.34
N GLU A 56 -9.64 3.57 -16.11
CA GLU A 56 -10.82 4.11 -15.44
C GLU A 56 -10.49 4.56 -14.02
N ILE A 57 -9.59 3.87 -13.33
CA ILE A 57 -9.14 4.20 -11.98
C ILE A 57 -8.03 5.26 -12.02
N ASP A 58 -7.11 5.19 -12.98
CA ASP A 58 -5.98 6.13 -13.06
C ASP A 58 -6.43 7.58 -13.31
N LYS A 59 -7.64 7.76 -13.87
CA LYS A 59 -8.27 9.06 -14.13
C LYS A 59 -9.14 9.57 -12.97
N LEU A 60 -9.39 8.78 -11.94
CA LEU A 60 -10.18 9.21 -10.78
C LEU A 60 -9.42 10.27 -9.97
N GLU A 61 -10.17 11.22 -9.42
CA GLU A 61 -9.62 12.17 -8.46
C GLU A 61 -9.10 11.44 -7.23
N ARG A 62 -7.94 11.86 -6.75
CA ARG A 62 -7.31 11.32 -5.55
C ARG A 62 -7.45 12.32 -4.42
N ASN A 63 -7.73 11.82 -3.23
CA ASN A 63 -7.62 12.60 -2.02
C ASN A 63 -6.13 12.75 -1.67
N GLU A 64 -5.58 13.94 -1.92
CA GLU A 64 -4.18 14.27 -1.59
C GLU A 64 -4.04 14.94 -0.22
N GLU A 65 -5.16 15.43 0.33
CA GLU A 65 -5.24 16.09 1.62
C GLU A 65 -6.50 15.63 2.37
N ILE A 66 -6.51 15.81 3.70
CA ILE A 66 -7.70 15.54 4.52
C ILE A 66 -8.77 16.59 4.19
N PRO A 67 -10.02 16.20 3.90
CA PRO A 67 -11.07 17.15 3.58
C PRO A 67 -11.40 18.02 4.79
N GLN A 68 -11.60 19.33 4.54
CA GLN A 68 -11.93 20.30 5.60
C GLN A 68 -13.29 20.04 6.26
N GLN A 69 -14.19 19.36 5.54
CA GLN A 69 -15.49 18.93 6.04
C GLN A 69 -15.61 17.42 5.90
N GLY A 70 -16.22 16.78 6.90
CA GLY A 70 -16.49 15.35 6.86
C GLY A 70 -17.38 14.98 5.68
N VAL A 71 -17.03 13.90 5.00
CA VAL A 71 -17.86 13.33 3.93
C VAL A 71 -19.08 12.66 4.56
N ASP A 72 -20.25 12.84 3.94
CA ASP A 72 -21.47 12.16 4.36
C ASP A 72 -21.27 10.62 4.33
N PRO A 73 -21.54 9.89 5.43
CA PRO A 73 -21.33 8.45 5.48
C PRO A 73 -22.09 7.67 4.41
N LYS A 74 -23.29 8.10 4.01
CA LYS A 74 -24.07 7.40 2.97
C LYS A 74 -23.45 7.60 1.59
N ALA A 75 -23.01 8.81 1.28
CA ALA A 75 -22.28 9.10 0.04
C ALA A 75 -20.98 8.29 -0.05
N LEU A 76 -20.22 8.21 1.06
CA LEU A 76 -19.00 7.42 1.15
C LEU A 76 -19.27 5.93 0.92
N LEU A 77 -20.25 5.35 1.63
CA LEU A 77 -20.60 3.93 1.48
C LEU A 77 -21.10 3.60 0.07
N ARG A 78 -21.86 4.50 -0.56
CA ARG A 78 -22.29 4.32 -1.95
C ARG A 78 -21.09 4.25 -2.90
N GLN A 79 -20.13 5.16 -2.75
CA GLN A 79 -18.91 5.16 -3.54
C GLN A 79 -18.10 3.86 -3.32
N MET A 80 -17.94 3.43 -2.07
CA MET A 80 -17.25 2.16 -1.76
C MET A 80 -17.98 0.94 -2.35
N GLN A 81 -19.31 0.94 -2.37
CA GLN A 81 -20.10 -0.12 -3.00
C GLN A 81 -19.90 -0.17 -4.51
N GLU A 82 -19.82 0.99 -5.18
CA GLU A 82 -19.51 1.08 -6.61
C GLU A 82 -18.13 0.49 -6.92
N TRP A 83 -17.11 0.81 -6.11
CA TRP A 83 -15.77 0.25 -6.23
C TRP A 83 -15.75 -1.26 -6.01
N SER A 84 -16.41 -1.73 -4.94
CA SER A 84 -16.50 -3.15 -4.62
C SER A 84 -17.19 -3.93 -5.75
N ASN A 85 -18.26 -3.41 -6.34
CA ASN A 85 -18.96 -4.03 -7.46
C ASN A 85 -18.07 -4.10 -8.72
N PHE A 86 -17.32 -3.05 -9.00
CA PHE A 86 -16.36 -3.02 -10.11
C PHE A 86 -15.27 -4.08 -9.95
N GLU A 87 -14.72 -4.24 -8.74
CA GLU A 87 -13.71 -5.27 -8.45
C GLU A 87 -14.30 -6.68 -8.47
N MET A 88 -15.48 -6.88 -7.90
CA MET A 88 -16.19 -8.16 -7.91
C MET A 88 -16.45 -8.65 -9.33
N ALA A 89 -16.86 -7.77 -10.25
CA ALA A 89 -17.05 -8.12 -11.66
C ALA A 89 -15.79 -8.66 -12.35
N LYS A 90 -14.58 -8.38 -11.82
CA LYS A 90 -13.32 -8.87 -12.38
C LYS A 90 -12.96 -10.29 -11.98
N TRP A 91 -13.39 -10.75 -10.80
CA TRP A 91 -13.01 -12.07 -10.27
C TRP A 91 -14.19 -13.03 -10.10
N ASP A 92 -15.42 -12.54 -9.89
CA ASP A 92 -16.66 -13.32 -9.77
C ASP A 92 -17.44 -13.39 -11.11
N GLY A 93 -16.98 -12.68 -12.14
CA GLY A 93 -17.62 -12.67 -13.45
C GLY A 93 -17.48 -14.01 -14.19
N ASN A 94 -18.54 -14.42 -14.91
CA ASN A 94 -18.68 -15.66 -15.72
C ASN A 94 -17.54 -15.99 -16.73
N LYS A 95 -16.47 -15.18 -16.82
CA LYS A 95 -15.46 -15.28 -17.88
C LYS A 95 -14.00 -15.20 -17.40
N LYS A 96 -13.70 -14.98 -16.11
CA LYS A 96 -12.31 -14.90 -15.62
C LYS A 96 -12.14 -15.57 -14.27
N ILE A 97 -11.64 -16.81 -14.31
CA ILE A 97 -11.09 -17.46 -13.12
C ILE A 97 -9.77 -16.75 -12.77
N VAL A 98 -9.71 -16.11 -11.61
CA VAL A 98 -8.47 -15.50 -11.11
C VAL A 98 -7.76 -16.49 -10.21
N SER A 99 -6.62 -17.01 -10.66
CA SER A 99 -5.86 -18.02 -9.93
C SER A 99 -5.42 -17.50 -8.55
N GLY A 100 -5.83 -18.18 -7.49
CA GLY A 100 -5.36 -17.96 -6.12
C GLY A 100 -5.80 -16.66 -5.43
N ALA A 101 -6.66 -15.84 -6.04
CA ALA A 101 -7.05 -14.55 -5.47
C ALA A 101 -8.20 -14.63 -4.46
N VAL A 102 -9.27 -15.35 -4.79
CA VAL A 102 -10.43 -15.54 -3.92
C VAL A 102 -10.72 -17.04 -3.79
N TYR A 103 -10.67 -17.56 -2.57
CA TYR A 103 -10.75 -19.00 -2.31
C TYR A 103 -12.18 -19.54 -2.25
N HIS A 104 -13.12 -18.79 -1.66
CA HIS A 104 -14.52 -19.24 -1.52
C HIS A 104 -15.51 -18.39 -2.31
N GLY A 105 -15.56 -17.06 -2.08
CA GLY A 105 -16.45 -16.14 -2.82
C GLY A 105 -17.97 -16.36 -2.65
N GLY A 106 -18.40 -17.24 -1.74
CA GLY A 106 -19.81 -17.55 -1.54
C GLY A 106 -20.54 -16.50 -0.71
N LYS A 107 -21.73 -16.07 -1.16
CA LYS A 107 -22.53 -15.02 -0.51
C LYS A 107 -22.91 -15.35 0.94
N ASP A 108 -23.32 -16.58 1.20
CA ASP A 108 -23.78 -17.00 2.53
C ASP A 108 -22.64 -16.93 3.57
N LEU A 109 -21.45 -17.42 3.19
CA LEU A 109 -20.27 -17.34 4.06
C LEU A 109 -19.82 -15.89 4.23
N GLN A 110 -19.83 -15.09 3.16
CA GLN A 110 -19.49 -13.67 3.24
C GLN A 110 -20.42 -12.92 4.19
N GLN A 111 -21.73 -13.17 4.14
CA GLN A 111 -22.69 -12.57 5.05
C GLN A 111 -22.39 -12.93 6.51
N CYS A 112 -22.18 -14.22 6.79
CA CYS A 112 -21.80 -14.69 8.12
C CYS A 112 -20.51 -14.01 8.63
N MET A 113 -19.48 -13.89 7.79
CA MET A 113 -18.22 -13.21 8.14
C MET A 113 -18.42 -11.72 8.42
N ASN A 114 -19.25 -11.04 7.62
CA ASN A 114 -19.54 -9.61 7.81
C ASN A 114 -20.28 -9.37 9.13
N GLU A 115 -21.26 -10.21 9.46
CA GLU A 115 -22.00 -10.13 10.73
C GLU A 115 -21.06 -10.39 11.92
N ALA A 116 -20.23 -11.43 11.85
CA ALA A 116 -19.25 -11.74 12.88
C ALA A 116 -18.22 -10.59 13.06
N TYR A 117 -17.69 -10.05 11.97
CA TYR A 117 -16.78 -8.91 12.03
C TYR A 117 -17.45 -7.69 12.65
N GLY A 118 -18.70 -7.39 12.29
CA GLY A 118 -19.46 -6.28 12.87
C GLY A 118 -19.56 -6.36 14.39
N LEU A 119 -19.88 -7.55 14.93
CA LEU A 119 -20.00 -7.80 16.37
C LEU A 119 -18.69 -7.57 17.14
N PHE A 120 -17.54 -7.87 16.53
CA PHE A 120 -16.22 -7.80 17.17
C PHE A 120 -15.31 -6.71 16.59
N SER A 121 -15.84 -5.78 15.81
CA SER A 121 -15.09 -4.76 15.05
C SER A 121 -14.22 -3.84 15.91
N LEU A 122 -14.60 -3.64 17.18
CA LEU A 122 -13.88 -2.83 18.16
C LEU A 122 -13.03 -3.66 19.14
N SER A 123 -13.03 -4.99 18.98
CA SER A 123 -12.25 -5.85 19.86
C SER A 123 -10.75 -5.70 19.64
N ASN A 124 -9.98 -5.79 20.72
CA ASN A 124 -8.52 -5.73 20.67
C ASN A 124 -7.92 -6.86 21.53
N PRO A 125 -7.36 -7.93 20.94
CA PRO A 125 -6.81 -9.07 21.68
C PRO A 125 -5.67 -8.73 22.66
N LEU A 126 -5.07 -7.54 22.56
CA LEU A 126 -4.10 -7.05 23.56
C LEU A 126 -4.71 -6.87 24.97
N HIS A 127 -6.03 -6.75 25.08
CA HIS A 127 -6.76 -6.59 26.34
C HIS A 127 -7.70 -7.78 26.60
N PRO A 128 -7.17 -8.98 26.94
CA PRO A 128 -7.98 -10.18 27.13
C PRO A 128 -8.93 -10.09 28.35
N ASP A 129 -8.65 -9.18 29.28
CA ASP A 129 -9.51 -8.81 30.39
C ASP A 129 -10.80 -8.11 29.94
N LEU A 130 -10.72 -7.31 28.87
CA LEU A 130 -11.86 -6.61 28.26
C LEU A 130 -12.54 -7.43 27.15
N PHE A 131 -11.77 -8.27 26.44
CA PHE A 131 -12.25 -9.05 25.29
C PHE A 131 -12.06 -10.57 25.48
N PRO A 132 -12.59 -11.18 26.55
CA PRO A 132 -12.33 -12.58 26.88
C PRO A 132 -12.87 -13.56 25.83
N TYR A 133 -13.97 -13.22 25.15
CA TYR A 133 -14.55 -14.08 24.11
C TYR A 133 -13.74 -14.10 22.82
N VAL A 134 -13.07 -13.00 22.47
CA VAL A 134 -12.15 -12.99 21.32
C VAL A 134 -10.95 -13.88 21.63
N ARG A 135 -10.39 -13.75 22.85
CA ARG A 135 -9.32 -14.61 23.32
C ARG A 135 -9.72 -16.10 23.30
N LYS A 136 -10.95 -16.41 23.72
CA LYS A 136 -11.51 -17.76 23.65
C LYS A 136 -11.61 -18.27 22.22
N MET A 137 -12.16 -17.48 21.29
CA MET A 137 -12.27 -17.87 19.88
C MET A 137 -10.90 -18.12 19.25
N GLU A 138 -9.89 -17.29 19.53
CA GLU A 138 -8.51 -17.53 19.07
C GLU A 138 -7.95 -18.87 19.57
N ALA A 139 -8.15 -19.19 20.85
CA ALA A 139 -7.70 -20.45 21.43
C ALA A 139 -8.41 -21.67 20.81
N GLU A 140 -9.69 -21.54 20.50
CA GLU A 140 -10.46 -22.60 19.83
C GLU A 140 -10.02 -22.81 18.38
N ILE A 141 -9.67 -21.74 17.65
CA ILE A 141 -9.12 -21.84 16.29
C ILE A 141 -7.79 -22.59 16.30
N ILE A 142 -6.90 -22.30 17.27
CA ILE A 142 -5.66 -23.05 17.44
C ILE A 142 -5.98 -24.52 17.76
N ALA A 143 -6.96 -24.79 18.64
CA ALA A 143 -7.31 -26.15 19.05
C ALA A 143 -7.81 -26.99 17.88
N MET A 144 -8.73 -26.43 17.10
CA MET A 144 -9.25 -27.06 15.89
C MET A 144 -8.13 -27.32 14.88
N SER A 145 -7.20 -26.37 14.72
CA SER A 145 -6.06 -26.52 13.80
C SER A 145 -5.08 -27.61 14.25
N VAL A 146 -4.70 -27.62 15.54
CA VAL A 146 -3.84 -28.66 16.13
C VAL A 146 -4.49 -30.03 15.96
N SER A 147 -5.78 -30.15 16.31
CA SER A 147 -6.53 -31.38 16.15
C SER A 147 -6.62 -31.83 14.69
N TYR A 148 -6.78 -30.89 13.75
CA TYR A 148 -6.83 -31.18 12.30
C TYR A 148 -5.51 -31.78 11.80
N PHE A 149 -4.37 -31.35 12.35
CA PHE A 149 -3.05 -31.93 12.07
C PHE A 149 -2.66 -33.07 13.03
N HIS A 150 -3.62 -33.69 13.72
CA HIS A 150 -3.46 -34.84 14.62
C HIS A 150 -2.60 -34.59 15.87
N GLY A 151 -2.46 -33.35 16.33
CA GLY A 151 -1.89 -33.04 17.64
C GLY A 151 -2.92 -33.15 18.78
N ASP A 152 -2.47 -33.20 20.04
CA ASP A 152 -3.37 -33.11 21.21
C ASP A 152 -3.73 -31.64 21.47
N PRO A 153 -4.99 -31.21 21.24
CA PRO A 153 -5.38 -29.81 21.45
C PRO A 153 -5.28 -29.37 22.91
N ARG A 154 -5.18 -30.30 23.88
CA ARG A 154 -4.99 -29.96 25.30
C ARG A 154 -3.55 -29.55 25.64
N GLN A 155 -2.61 -29.81 24.73
CA GLN A 155 -1.20 -29.43 24.89
C GLN A 155 -0.84 -28.14 24.17
N GLN A 156 -1.81 -27.47 23.57
CA GLN A 156 -1.58 -26.20 22.89
C GLN A 156 -1.32 -25.05 23.88
N CYS A 157 -0.66 -24.01 23.40
CA CYS A 157 -0.67 -22.70 24.04
C CYS A 157 -1.87 -21.90 23.51
N GLY A 158 -2.67 -21.27 24.37
CA GLY A 158 -3.82 -20.50 23.85
C GLY A 158 -4.87 -20.09 24.87
N LEU A 159 -5.05 -20.85 25.95
CA LEU A 159 -5.84 -20.54 27.14
C LEU A 159 -5.67 -21.73 28.11
#